data_AF-A0A641S1F1-F1
#
_entry.id   AF-A0A641S1F1-F1
#
_cell.length_a   1.000
_cell.length_b   1.000
_cell.length_c   1.000
_cell.angle_alpha   90.00
_cell.angle_beta   90.00
_cell.angle_gamma   90.00
#
_symmetry.space_group_name_H-M   'P 1'
#
loop_
_entity.id
_entity.type
_entity.pdbx_description
1 polymer ?
#
loop_
_entity_poly.entity_id
_entity_poly.type
_entity_poly.pdbx_seq_one_letter_code
_entity_poly.pdbx_strand_id
1 'polypeptide(L)'
;MMKISKLLCKSFALLSLLLIACSNTDDIQQKVTEIDASQLKVRDPFIFYDADTDYYYLHVNGTLKVKSYKSKDLLTWQENGYSFLPSAGFWGKEDFWAPDFYKYEDKYYLFITLSAPGVKRGTSVLVSDRVTGTFQPLVNNAVTPQEWTCLDGSLYVDSEGTPWIFYCREWVEVGDGEIYVQQLK
;
A
#
# COMPACT_ATOMS: atom_id res chain seq x y z
N MET A 1 -48.53 -47.99 -29.20
CA MET A 1 -47.35 -47.10 -29.21
C MET A 1 -47.44 -46.19 -27.97
N MET A 2 -46.81 -46.57 -26.85
CA MET A 2 -45.46 -46.15 -26.42
C MET A 2 -45.47 -44.73 -25.79
N LYS A 3 -45.80 -44.62 -24.49
CA LYS A 3 -44.87 -44.38 -23.35
C LYS A 3 -43.88 -43.21 -23.55
N ILE A 4 -44.27 -41.98 -23.16
CA ILE A 4 -43.33 -40.85 -22.97
C ILE A 4 -43.61 -40.07 -21.65
N SER A 5 -44.35 -40.63 -20.69
CA SER A 5 -44.75 -39.90 -19.46
C SER A 5 -43.82 -40.06 -18.23
N LYS A 6 -42.54 -40.44 -18.38
CA LYS A 6 -41.65 -40.65 -17.20
C LYS A 6 -40.27 -39.98 -17.24
N LEU A 7 -39.95 -39.15 -18.23
CA LEU A 7 -38.60 -38.59 -18.35
C LEU A 7 -38.45 -37.09 -18.04
N LEU A 8 -39.53 -36.34 -17.77
CA LEU A 8 -39.41 -34.92 -17.42
C LEU A 8 -39.32 -34.62 -15.91
N CYS A 9 -39.74 -35.55 -15.04
CA CYS A 9 -39.75 -35.29 -13.59
C CYS A 9 -38.44 -35.67 -12.86
N LYS A 10 -37.49 -36.33 -13.55
CA LYS A 10 -36.20 -36.73 -12.94
C LYS A 10 -35.06 -35.71 -13.15
N SER A 11 -35.24 -34.72 -14.03
CA SER A 11 -34.18 -33.73 -14.31
C SER A 11 -34.22 -32.49 -13.42
N PHE A 12 -35.30 -32.28 -12.65
CA PHE A 12 -35.41 -31.11 -11.77
C PHE A 12 -34.85 -31.38 -10.36
N ALA A 13 -34.85 -32.63 -9.91
CA ALA A 13 -34.34 -33.01 -8.60
C ALA A 13 -32.81 -33.13 -8.52
N LEU A 14 -32.11 -33.26 -9.65
CA LEU A 14 -30.64 -33.25 -9.69
C LEU A 14 -30.04 -31.85 -9.73
N LEU A 15 -30.82 -30.84 -10.16
CA LEU A 15 -30.33 -29.46 -10.27
C LEU A 15 -30.41 -28.69 -8.94
N SER A 16 -31.29 -29.12 -8.02
CA SER A 16 -31.40 -28.53 -6.68
C SER A 16 -30.37 -29.05 -5.67
N LEU A 17 -29.78 -30.24 -5.90
CA LEU A 17 -28.71 -30.77 -5.03
C LEU A 17 -27.31 -30.21 -5.34
N LEU A 18 -27.08 -29.63 -6.54
CA LEU A 18 -25.80 -28.99 -6.87
C LEU A 18 -25.66 -27.57 -6.30
N LEU A 19 -26.77 -26.92 -5.89
CA LEU A 19 -26.74 -25.56 -5.35
C LEU A 19 -26.47 -25.49 -3.85
N ILE A 20 -26.50 -26.61 -3.13
CA ILE A 20 -26.27 -26.66 -1.67
C ILE A 20 -24.82 -27.06 -1.32
N ALA A 21 -24.05 -27.57 -2.29
CA ALA A 21 -22.68 -28.05 -2.06
C ALA A 21 -21.58 -26.97 -2.16
N CYS A 22 -21.95 -25.72 -2.41
CA CYS A 22 -21.00 -24.59 -2.50
C CYS A 22 -21.39 -23.45 -1.56
N SER A 23 -21.61 -23.74 -0.27
CA SER A 23 -21.69 -22.72 0.77
C SER A 23 -20.83 -23.05 1.99
N ASN A 24 -19.76 -23.82 1.80
CA ASN A 24 -18.65 -23.86 2.75
C ASN A 24 -17.55 -22.94 2.25
N THR A 25 -17.84 -21.63 2.24
CA THR A 25 -16.77 -20.67 2.50
C THR A 25 -16.53 -20.79 3.99
N ASP A 26 -15.59 -21.65 4.37
CA ASP A 26 -14.91 -21.50 5.63
C ASP A 26 -14.29 -20.10 5.59
N ASP A 27 -15.03 -19.13 6.13
CA ASP A 27 -14.48 -17.83 6.50
C ASP A 27 -13.37 -18.15 7.48
N ILE A 28 -12.14 -18.21 6.97
CA ILE A 28 -10.95 -18.11 7.80
C ILE A 28 -11.04 -16.70 8.40
N GLN A 29 -11.76 -16.57 9.52
CA GLN A 29 -11.60 -15.46 10.44
C GLN A 29 -10.15 -15.52 10.89
N GLN A 30 -9.27 -14.84 10.15
CA GLN A 30 -7.97 -14.49 10.67
C GLN A 30 -8.25 -13.78 11.99
N LYS A 31 -7.78 -14.37 13.07
CA LYS A 31 -7.83 -13.78 14.40
C LYS A 31 -7.08 -12.46 14.33
N VAL A 32 -7.82 -11.38 14.13
CA VAL A 32 -7.29 -10.02 14.10
C VAL A 32 -6.70 -9.77 15.48
N THR A 33 -5.37 -9.69 15.54
CA THR A 33 -4.68 -9.36 16.78
C THR A 33 -4.66 -7.85 16.89
N GLU A 34 -5.36 -7.34 17.89
CA GLU A 34 -5.34 -5.93 18.24
C GLU A 34 -4.04 -5.58 18.96
N ILE A 35 -3.46 -4.45 18.56
CA ILE A 35 -2.18 -3.93 19.06
C ILE A 35 -2.47 -2.55 19.63
N ASP A 36 -2.16 -2.34 20.91
CA ASP A 36 -2.24 -1.01 21.51
C ASP A 36 -1.17 -0.10 20.90
N ALA A 37 -1.50 1.16 20.61
CA ALA A 37 -0.59 2.11 19.99
C ALA A 37 0.74 2.26 20.75
N SER A 38 0.74 2.13 22.08
CA SER A 38 1.96 2.18 22.91
C SER A 38 2.93 1.01 22.66
N GLN A 39 2.42 -0.09 22.10
CA GLN A 39 3.19 -1.27 21.73
C GLN A 39 3.80 -1.17 20.34
N LEU A 40 3.31 -0.27 19.47
CA LEU A 40 3.91 -0.03 18.16
C LEU A 40 5.31 0.58 18.33
N LYS A 41 6.33 -0.16 17.88
CA LYS A 41 7.72 0.30 17.84
C LYS A 41 8.09 0.62 16.40
N VAL A 42 7.73 1.81 15.98
CA VAL A 42 7.88 2.28 14.59
C VAL A 42 8.55 3.65 14.58
N ARG A 43 9.08 4.03 13.43
CA ARG A 43 9.63 5.36 13.18
C ARG A 43 8.83 6.03 12.06
N ASP A 44 8.89 7.36 12.05
CA ASP A 44 8.36 8.21 10.98
C ASP A 44 6.88 7.89 10.63
N PRO A 45 5.97 7.86 11.63
CA PRO A 45 4.60 7.43 11.40
C PRO A 45 3.80 8.50 10.64
N PHE A 46 3.50 8.24 9.37
CA PHE A 46 2.52 8.99 8.61
C PHE A 46 1.13 8.35 8.77
N ILE A 47 0.14 9.13 9.19
CA ILE A 47 -1.24 8.67 9.42
C ILE A 47 -2.15 9.21 8.32
N PHE A 48 -2.73 8.30 7.54
CA PHE A 48 -3.72 8.63 6.52
C PHE A 48 -5.11 8.20 6.96
N TYR A 49 -6.08 9.11 6.96
CA TYR A 49 -7.49 8.75 7.17
C TYR A 49 -8.18 8.58 5.81
N ASP A 50 -8.77 7.41 5.59
CA ASP A 50 -9.58 7.13 4.41
C ASP A 50 -11.07 7.22 4.75
N ALA A 51 -11.76 8.20 4.17
CA ALA A 51 -13.18 8.42 4.41
C ALA A 51 -14.07 7.30 3.84
N ASP A 52 -13.62 6.59 2.79
CA ASP A 52 -14.43 5.54 2.13
C ASP A 52 -14.52 4.29 3.00
N THR A 53 -13.43 3.94 3.67
CA THR A 53 -13.38 2.80 4.62
C THR A 53 -13.60 3.22 6.08
N ASP A 54 -13.52 4.51 6.36
CA ASP A 54 -13.54 5.09 7.71
C ASP A 54 -12.42 4.49 8.59
N TYR A 55 -11.22 4.32 8.05
CA TYR A 55 -10.05 3.81 8.78
C TYR A 55 -8.88 4.77 8.68
N TYR A 56 -8.09 4.82 9.73
CA TYR A 56 -6.72 5.32 9.70
C TYR A 56 -5.79 4.22 9.23
N TYR A 57 -4.81 4.57 8.40
CA TYR A 57 -3.79 3.71 7.85
C TYR A 57 -2.41 4.23 8.24
N LEU A 58 -1.53 3.29 8.57
CA LEU A 58 -0.13 3.52 8.90
C LEU A 58 0.71 2.52 8.10
N HIS A 59 1.70 3.02 7.38
CA HIS A 59 2.67 2.20 6.66
C HIS A 59 4.03 2.35 7.32
N VAL A 60 4.80 1.25 7.42
CA VAL A 60 6.11 1.27 8.09
C VAL A 60 7.07 0.28 7.44
N ASN A 61 8.36 0.47 7.69
CA ASN A 61 9.39 -0.50 7.31
C ASN A 61 9.17 -1.84 8.03
N GLY A 62 8.95 -2.88 7.25
CA GLY A 62 8.79 -4.27 7.69
C GLY A 62 9.98 -5.15 7.31
N THR A 63 11.20 -4.61 7.36
CA THR A 63 12.46 -5.27 6.96
C THR A 63 12.53 -5.52 5.45
N LEU A 64 12.88 -4.46 4.69
CA LEU A 64 12.98 -4.46 3.21
C LEU A 64 11.64 -4.75 2.50
N LYS A 65 10.55 -4.48 3.20
CA LYS A 65 9.15 -4.59 2.77
C LYS A 65 8.39 -3.48 3.46
N VAL A 66 7.19 -3.16 2.99
CA VAL A 66 6.31 -2.21 3.69
C VAL A 66 5.17 -2.97 4.34
N LYS A 67 5.05 -2.83 5.65
CA LYS A 67 3.94 -3.37 6.43
C LYS A 67 2.87 -2.29 6.60
N SER A 68 1.60 -2.68 6.56
CA SER A 68 0.46 -1.79 6.77
C SER A 68 -0.24 -2.15 8.07
N TYR A 69 -0.74 -1.14 8.76
CA TYR A 69 -1.64 -1.23 9.89
C TYR A 69 -2.87 -0.38 9.62
N LYS A 70 -4.00 -0.73 10.24
CA LYS A 70 -5.21 0.09 10.23
C LYS A 70 -5.81 0.24 11.63
N SER A 71 -6.52 1.34 11.86
CA SER A 71 -7.18 1.63 13.13
C SER A 71 -8.47 2.42 12.91
N LYS A 72 -9.45 2.25 13.79
CA LYS A 72 -10.66 3.10 13.83
C LYS A 72 -10.49 4.33 14.72
N ASP A 73 -9.55 4.31 15.67
CA ASP A 73 -9.51 5.24 16.80
C ASP A 73 -8.10 5.78 17.13
N LEU A 74 -7.07 5.34 16.39
CA LEU A 74 -5.64 5.62 16.61
C LEU A 74 -5.05 4.99 17.89
N LEU A 75 -5.87 4.38 18.73
CA LEU A 75 -5.47 3.76 19.99
C LEU A 75 -5.22 2.27 19.81
N THR A 76 -6.05 1.60 19.03
CA THR A 76 -5.95 0.17 18.76
C THR A 76 -5.75 -0.08 17.27
N TRP A 77 -4.70 -0.81 16.94
CA TRP A 77 -4.24 -1.06 15.58
C TRP A 77 -4.35 -2.54 15.24
N GLN A 78 -4.60 -2.81 13.96
CA GLN A 78 -4.66 -4.14 13.40
C GLN A 78 -3.61 -4.25 12.30
N GLU A 79 -2.78 -5.29 12.33
CA GLU A 79 -1.86 -5.56 11.22
C GLU A 79 -2.68 -5.89 9.96
N ASN A 80 -2.36 -5.21 8.87
CA ASN A 80 -3.04 -5.29 7.58
C ASN A 80 -2.10 -5.86 6.49
N GLY A 81 -1.19 -6.75 6.89
CA GLY A 81 -0.24 -7.43 6.01
C GLY A 81 0.83 -6.51 5.41
N TYR A 82 1.42 -6.95 4.30
CA TYR A 82 2.42 -6.16 3.55
C TYR A 82 1.73 -5.38 2.43
N SER A 83 1.83 -4.05 2.48
CA SER A 83 1.37 -3.18 1.40
C SER A 83 2.35 -3.14 0.23
N PHE A 84 3.63 -3.44 0.44
CA PHE A 84 4.60 -3.56 -0.65
C PHE A 84 5.58 -4.70 -0.43
N LEU A 85 5.71 -5.52 -1.47
CA LEU A 85 6.69 -6.58 -1.60
C LEU A 85 7.48 -6.31 -2.90
N PRO A 86 8.75 -5.88 -2.82
CA PRO A 86 9.51 -5.55 -4.02
C PRO A 86 9.72 -6.79 -4.88
N SER A 87 9.51 -6.65 -6.19
CA SER A 87 9.86 -7.70 -7.15
C SER A 87 11.38 -7.80 -7.31
N ALA A 88 11.86 -8.92 -7.86
CA ALA A 88 13.29 -9.07 -8.16
C ALA A 88 13.84 -7.96 -9.07
N GLY A 89 13.02 -7.44 -9.99
CA GLY A 89 13.37 -6.36 -10.92
C GLY A 89 13.18 -4.94 -10.39
N PHE A 90 12.65 -4.76 -9.17
CA PHE A 90 12.48 -3.44 -8.58
C PHE A 90 13.83 -2.78 -8.27
N TRP A 91 14.02 -1.49 -8.59
CA TRP A 91 15.32 -0.84 -8.46
C TRP A 91 15.81 -0.75 -7.00
N GLY A 92 14.92 -0.37 -6.08
CA GLY A 92 15.24 -0.15 -4.67
C GLY A 92 15.43 -1.47 -3.92
N LYS A 93 16.62 -1.65 -3.33
CA LYS A 93 17.01 -2.89 -2.63
C LYS A 93 17.19 -2.70 -1.13
N GLU A 94 17.40 -1.48 -0.69
CA GLU A 94 17.81 -1.12 0.66
C GLU A 94 16.91 -0.01 1.23
N ASP A 95 17.09 0.25 2.52
CA ASP A 95 16.43 1.28 3.32
C ASP A 95 14.94 1.06 3.62
N PHE A 96 14.03 1.36 2.69
CA PHE A 96 12.57 1.36 2.91
C PHE A 96 12.16 2.31 4.04
N TRP A 97 12.61 3.56 3.98
CA TRP A 97 12.44 4.56 5.05
C TRP A 97 11.23 5.47 4.84
N ALA A 98 10.69 5.96 5.96
CA ALA A 98 9.68 7.01 6.07
C ALA A 98 8.57 6.97 5.01
N PRO A 99 7.75 5.89 4.97
CA PRO A 99 6.70 5.78 3.99
C PRO A 99 5.52 6.71 4.31
N ASP A 100 5.20 7.62 3.39
CA ASP A 100 4.01 8.47 3.45
C ASP A 100 2.90 7.91 2.55
N PHE A 101 1.64 8.06 2.96
CA PHE A 101 0.50 7.46 2.28
C PHE A 101 -0.59 8.47 1.93
N TYR A 102 -0.95 8.55 0.65
CA TYR A 102 -1.86 9.57 0.12
C TYR A 102 -2.95 8.96 -0.73
N LYS A 103 -4.12 9.60 -0.73
CA LYS A 103 -5.10 9.48 -1.82
C LYS A 103 -4.99 10.71 -2.70
N TYR A 104 -4.85 10.51 -4.01
CA TYR A 104 -4.82 11.58 -5.00
C TYR A 104 -5.68 11.13 -6.18
N GLU A 105 -6.67 11.94 -6.55
CA GLU A 105 -7.74 11.53 -7.47
C GLU A 105 -8.37 10.20 -7.02
N ASP A 106 -8.51 9.23 -7.92
CA ASP A 106 -9.14 7.93 -7.65
C ASP A 106 -8.14 6.83 -7.23
N LYS A 107 -6.91 7.20 -6.87
CA LYS A 107 -5.82 6.25 -6.59
C LYS A 107 -5.11 6.53 -5.26
N TYR A 108 -4.40 5.51 -4.81
CA TYR A 108 -3.64 5.51 -3.57
C TYR A 108 -2.16 5.46 -3.89
N TYR A 109 -1.37 6.32 -3.24
CA TYR A 109 0.04 6.52 -3.51
C TYR A 109 0.86 6.38 -2.23
N LEU A 110 1.90 5.55 -2.29
CA LEU A 110 2.88 5.41 -1.22
C LEU A 110 4.20 6.00 -1.66
N PHE A 111 4.66 7.04 -0.97
CA PHE A 111 5.98 7.61 -1.17
C PHE A 111 6.93 6.92 -0.21
N ILE A 112 8.09 6.44 -0.69
CA ILE A 112 9.03 5.71 0.16
C ILE A 112 10.47 5.95 -0.28
N THR A 113 11.35 6.17 0.71
CA THR A 113 12.78 6.37 0.48
C THR A 113 13.50 5.03 0.38
N LEU A 114 14.27 4.87 -0.69
CA LEU A 114 14.95 3.64 -1.05
C LEU A 114 16.37 3.95 -1.53
N SER A 115 17.25 2.96 -1.44
CA SER A 115 18.55 2.98 -2.11
C SER A 115 18.88 1.60 -2.67
N ALA A 116 20.00 1.50 -3.38
CA ALA A 116 20.55 0.23 -3.84
C ALA A 116 22.06 0.35 -4.02
N PRO A 117 22.82 -0.77 -4.02
CA PRO A 117 24.24 -0.75 -4.32
C PRO A 117 24.55 -0.05 -5.64
N GLY A 118 25.36 1.01 -5.58
CA GLY A 118 25.74 1.81 -6.76
C GLY A 118 24.69 2.80 -7.27
N VAL A 119 23.54 2.94 -6.58
CA VAL A 119 22.48 3.90 -6.90
C VAL A 119 22.27 4.82 -5.70
N LYS A 120 22.19 6.13 -5.93
CA LYS A 120 21.95 7.08 -4.85
C LYS A 120 20.56 6.89 -4.25
N ARG A 121 20.44 7.18 -2.95
CA ARG A 121 19.15 7.16 -2.24
C ARG A 121 18.19 8.16 -2.87
N GLY A 122 16.92 7.81 -2.92
CA GLY A 122 15.87 8.69 -3.41
C GLY A 122 14.48 8.18 -3.04
N THR A 123 13.49 9.06 -3.15
CA THR A 123 12.09 8.69 -2.91
C THR A 123 11.48 8.13 -4.18
N SER A 124 10.83 6.97 -4.09
CA SER A 124 9.97 6.41 -5.15
C SER A 124 8.51 6.59 -4.81
N VAL A 125 7.67 6.55 -5.84
CA VAL A 125 6.22 6.53 -5.71
C VAL A 125 5.70 5.17 -6.14
N LEU A 126 4.92 4.54 -5.27
CA LEU A 126 4.16 3.33 -5.55
C LEU A 126 2.67 3.68 -5.62
N VAL A 127 1.90 2.92 -6.40
CA VAL A 127 0.49 3.19 -6.69
C VAL A 127 -0.37 1.93 -6.53
N SER A 128 -1.62 2.12 -6.11
CA SER A 128 -2.65 1.10 -5.98
C SER A 128 -4.03 1.68 -6.30
N ASP A 129 -4.91 0.88 -6.90
CA ASP A 129 -6.33 1.22 -7.09
C ASP A 129 -7.17 1.01 -5.81
N ARG A 130 -6.58 0.46 -4.76
CA ARG A 130 -7.24 0.16 -3.49
C ARG A 130 -6.42 0.65 -2.32
N VAL A 131 -7.09 1.17 -1.29
CA VAL A 131 -6.46 1.59 -0.02
C VAL A 131 -5.69 0.45 0.64
N THR A 132 -6.24 -0.77 0.56
CA THR A 132 -5.57 -2.00 0.96
C THR A 132 -5.22 -2.80 -0.29
N GLY A 133 -3.99 -2.63 -0.79
CA GLY A 133 -3.48 -3.35 -1.96
C GLY A 133 -1.99 -3.59 -1.87
N THR A 134 -1.48 -4.48 -2.71
CA THR A 134 -0.04 -4.62 -2.95
C THR A 134 0.37 -3.56 -3.97
N PHE A 135 0.85 -2.43 -3.47
CA PHE A 135 1.28 -1.29 -4.27
C PHE A 135 2.31 -1.73 -5.30
N GLN A 136 2.22 -1.14 -6.50
CA GLN A 136 3.17 -1.37 -7.57
C GLN A 136 3.96 -0.09 -7.81
N PRO A 137 5.23 -0.16 -8.25
CA PRO A 137 5.98 1.03 -8.62
C PRO A 137 5.23 1.82 -9.70
N LEU A 138 4.98 3.11 -9.47
CA LEU A 138 4.44 4.00 -10.51
C LEU A 138 5.45 4.12 -11.66
N VAL A 139 6.72 4.26 -11.29
CA VAL A 139 7.90 4.12 -12.16
C VAL A 139 8.95 3.30 -11.42
N ASN A 140 9.80 2.57 -12.15
CA ASN A 140 10.85 1.75 -11.54
C ASN A 140 12.16 2.53 -11.33
N ASN A 141 12.07 3.74 -10.76
CA ASN A 141 13.19 4.61 -10.36
C ASN A 141 12.71 5.58 -9.26
N ALA A 142 13.64 6.28 -8.61
CA ALA A 142 13.29 7.43 -7.76
C ALA A 142 12.64 8.56 -8.59
N VAL A 143 11.71 9.28 -7.98
CA VAL A 143 11.10 10.51 -8.52
C VAL A 143 11.88 11.78 -8.14
N THR A 144 12.78 11.69 -7.16
CA THR A 144 13.79 12.71 -6.86
C THR A 144 14.96 12.63 -7.85
N PRO A 145 15.77 13.70 -8.03
CA PRO A 145 16.95 13.69 -8.89
C PRO A 145 17.89 12.51 -8.57
N GLN A 146 18.25 11.71 -9.58
CA GLN A 146 19.01 10.46 -9.39
C GLN A 146 20.51 10.70 -9.17
N GLU A 147 20.97 11.88 -9.54
CA GLU A 147 22.32 12.38 -9.33
C GLU A 147 22.57 12.88 -7.90
N TRP A 148 21.55 12.97 -7.06
CA TRP A 148 21.62 13.40 -5.67
C TRP A 148 21.23 12.28 -4.72
N THR A 149 21.78 12.35 -3.51
CA THR A 149 21.32 11.50 -2.41
C THR A 149 20.16 12.22 -1.74
N CYS A 150 18.94 11.74 -1.97
CA CYS A 150 17.69 12.36 -1.52
C CYS A 150 16.90 11.43 -0.61
N LEU A 151 16.03 12.00 0.23
CA LEU A 151 15.17 11.26 1.15
C LEU A 151 13.92 12.06 1.54
N ASP A 152 12.99 11.36 2.18
CA ASP A 152 11.78 11.87 2.83
C ASP A 152 10.92 12.74 1.91
N GLY A 153 10.63 12.21 0.71
CA GLY A 153 9.73 12.83 -0.23
C GLY A 153 8.26 12.77 0.21
N SER A 154 7.61 13.91 0.36
CA SER A 154 6.21 14.06 0.75
C SER A 154 5.40 14.80 -0.30
N LEU A 155 4.12 14.44 -0.46
CA LEU A 155 3.21 15.03 -1.45
C LEU A 155 2.50 16.27 -0.89
N TYR A 156 2.43 17.31 -1.70
CA TYR A 156 1.53 18.45 -1.52
C TYR A 156 0.74 18.68 -2.80
N VAL A 157 -0.56 18.91 -2.68
CA VAL A 157 -1.42 19.26 -3.81
C VAL A 157 -1.89 20.68 -3.58
N ASP A 158 -1.59 21.57 -4.53
CA ASP A 158 -1.97 22.97 -4.41
C ASP A 158 -3.47 23.21 -4.68
N SER A 159 -3.91 24.46 -4.54
CA SER A 159 -5.31 24.85 -4.75
C SER A 159 -5.81 24.67 -6.18
N GLU A 160 -4.91 24.53 -7.16
CA GLU A 160 -5.26 24.26 -8.56
C GLU A 160 -5.30 22.75 -8.86
N GLY A 161 -5.01 21.91 -7.85
CA GLY A 161 -4.94 20.46 -7.99
C GLY A 161 -3.59 19.96 -8.49
N THR A 162 -2.57 20.83 -8.57
CA THR A 162 -1.26 20.43 -9.08
C THR A 162 -0.46 19.70 -7.99
N PRO A 163 0.09 18.50 -8.28
CA PRO A 163 0.91 17.76 -7.33
C PRO A 163 2.36 18.27 -7.31
N TRP A 164 2.88 18.43 -6.11
CA TRP A 164 4.25 18.84 -5.78
C TRP A 164 4.86 17.84 -4.81
N ILE A 165 6.18 17.62 -4.90
CA ILE A 165 6.93 16.85 -3.91
C ILE A 165 7.91 17.77 -3.18
N PHE A 166 7.88 17.70 -1.85
CA PHE A 166 8.94 18.21 -0.98
C PHE A 166 9.89 17.07 -0.64
N TYR A 167 11.19 17.28 -0.70
CA TYR A 167 12.17 16.24 -0.33
C TYR A 167 13.46 16.88 0.20
N CYS A 168 14.23 16.09 0.95
CA CYS A 168 15.53 16.50 1.47
C CYS A 168 16.64 16.03 0.53
N ARG A 169 17.69 16.85 0.38
CA ARG A 169 18.99 16.39 -0.09
C ARG A 169 19.86 16.11 1.12
N GLU A 170 20.40 14.89 1.19
CA GLU A 170 20.99 14.34 2.40
C GLU A 170 22.24 15.11 2.83
N TRP A 171 22.26 15.56 4.08
CA TRP A 171 23.36 16.34 4.67
C TRP A 171 24.74 15.64 4.59
N VAL A 172 24.77 14.31 4.53
CA VAL A 172 26.03 13.55 4.34
C VAL A 172 26.68 13.87 2.98
N GLU A 173 25.87 14.18 1.96
CA GLU A 173 26.35 14.59 0.64
C GLU A 173 26.71 16.08 0.57
N VAL A 174 25.91 16.95 1.19
CA VAL A 174 25.99 18.41 0.98
C VAL A 174 26.54 19.22 2.16
N GLY A 175 26.76 18.60 3.32
CA GLY A 175 27.22 19.24 4.55
C GLY A 175 26.10 19.94 5.31
N ASP A 176 25.50 20.97 4.71
CA ASP A 176 24.31 21.65 5.24
C ASP A 176 23.07 21.07 4.53
N GLY A 177 22.18 20.42 5.27
CA GLY A 177 21.04 19.72 4.70
C GLY A 177 20.10 20.66 3.94
N GLU A 178 19.70 20.26 2.73
CA GLU A 178 18.85 21.10 1.87
C GLU A 178 17.44 20.51 1.76
N ILE A 179 16.44 21.37 1.63
CA ILE A 179 15.05 20.97 1.33
C ILE A 179 14.66 21.58 -0.02
N TYR A 180 14.10 20.75 -0.89
CA TYR A 180 13.67 21.13 -2.23
C TYR A 180 12.17 20.89 -2.39
N VAL A 181 11.59 21.65 -3.31
CA VAL A 181 10.24 21.44 -3.83
C VAL A 181 10.30 21.38 -5.34
N GLN A 182 9.62 20.40 -5.94
CA GLN A 182 9.48 20.29 -7.39
C GLN A 182 8.07 19.86 -7.75
N GLN A 183 7.59 20.32 -8.91
CA GLN A 183 6.31 19.87 -9.45
C GLN A 183 6.44 18.42 -9.92
N LEU A 184 5.48 17.57 -9.58
CA LEU A 184 5.36 16.22 -10.14
C LEU A 184 4.66 16.33 -11.51
N LYS A 185 5.21 15.68 -12.54
CA LYS A 185 4.71 15.71 -13.91
C LYS A 185 4.17 14.36 -14.33
#